data_AF-A0A5C3KPP8-F1
#
_entry.id   AF-A0A5C3KPP8-F1
#
_cell.length_a   1.000
_cell.length_b   1.000
_cell.length_c   1.000
_cell.angle_alpha   90.00
_cell.angle_beta   90.00
_cell.angle_gamma   90.00
#
_symmetry.space_group_name_H-M   'P 1'
#
loop_
_entity.id
_entity.type
_entity.pdbx_description
1 polymer ?
#
loop_
_entity_poly.entity_id
_entity_poly.type
_entity_poly.pdbx_seq_one_letter_code
_entity_poly.pdbx_strand_id
1 'polypeptide(L)'
;MAPYLAQYSALVFDLGDVLFQWSPVTNTPISPKVLHTIMGNEIWYAYECGQISQEECYFRLADRFSLNAEDIREAFNQAKESLTADFDLVNFIRQLKQSNPHLRIFACSNVSRPDFEALRLKPADWGIFERIFTSGDVGERKPNLGIYRHLIASTGIDPRRAIFVDDKLENVFSAQSLGFQGIVFDSVANVKQTLLNLLCDPVARGSAYLQSNQGKLQSVLGKTEEDSVILHENFAQLLILEATDNPSLVHLVEPKNETGLWNFFHDPKLLSKEDFPYDLDTTSMAHTVLRSEKSAEGATRVMNEIVKNLTNDGLPLTYFDPRRPRLDAGVCVCVVTIFYAYGRGSEVSNMVQWIFDILVNRAFTNGTYYYIYPEYFLYAIVRLLNSTTDRALHAKFTPILKECIQERIGVSGDALALGMRIIVCNHVGIRNDIDMRTMLKMQCADGSWEMSWVYRLPSKNIKVGNRGLATAVAIKAIGTFPRKEKETRRKSIPVSVMKLFPQLRSQMLVFLPIALTFPLTFIISRHLQLF
;
A
#
# COMPACT_ATOMS: atom_id res chain seq x y z
N MET A 1 17.89 8.34 3.45
CA MET A 1 16.65 8.65 2.70
C MET A 1 16.54 7.70 1.53
N ALA A 2 15.41 7.02 1.40
CA ALA A 2 15.29 5.88 0.50
C ALA A 2 15.16 6.31 -0.98
N PRO A 3 15.83 5.63 -1.92
CA PRO A 3 16.04 6.07 -3.32
C PRO A 3 14.79 6.08 -4.20
N TYR A 4 13.61 5.74 -3.68
CA TYR A 4 12.36 5.55 -4.42
C TYR A 4 11.22 6.49 -3.98
N LEU A 5 11.39 7.28 -2.91
CA LEU A 5 10.39 8.27 -2.51
C LEU A 5 10.54 9.54 -3.34
N ALA A 6 9.45 10.00 -3.95
CA ALA A 6 9.37 11.35 -4.48
C ALA A 6 9.49 12.34 -3.31
N GLN A 7 10.46 13.25 -3.36
CA GLN A 7 10.64 14.23 -2.29
C GLN A 7 9.64 15.38 -2.48
N TYR A 8 8.42 15.21 -1.96
CA TYR A 8 7.45 16.28 -1.88
C TYR A 8 7.95 17.38 -0.94
N SER A 9 7.78 18.64 -1.36
CA SER A 9 8.22 19.83 -0.64
C SER A 9 7.09 20.81 -0.38
N ALA A 10 5.88 20.54 -0.90
CA ALA A 10 4.71 21.38 -0.67
C ALA A 10 3.44 20.55 -0.43
N LEU A 11 2.59 21.03 0.47
CA LEU A 11 1.21 20.59 0.66
C LEU A 11 0.25 21.73 0.37
N VAL A 12 -0.82 21.46 -0.35
CA VAL A 12 -1.90 22.39 -0.62
C VAL A 12 -3.21 21.72 -0.20
N PHE A 13 -3.95 22.37 0.69
CA PHE A 13 -5.24 21.87 1.19
C PHE A 13 -6.39 22.76 0.73
N ASP A 14 -7.56 22.17 0.46
CA ASP A 14 -8.81 22.91 0.62
C ASP A 14 -9.06 23.24 2.09
N LEU A 15 -9.94 24.20 2.34
CA LEU A 15 -10.41 24.57 3.67
C LEU A 15 -11.75 23.89 3.99
N GLY A 16 -12.80 24.19 3.23
CA GLY A 16 -14.14 23.62 3.46
C GLY A 16 -14.16 22.12 3.24
N ASP A 17 -14.85 21.39 4.10
CA ASP A 17 -15.03 19.92 4.08
C ASP A 17 -13.72 19.10 4.13
N VAL A 18 -12.58 19.76 4.36
CA VAL A 18 -11.25 19.16 4.55
C VAL A 18 -10.67 19.56 5.91
N LEU A 19 -10.48 20.85 6.15
CA LEU A 19 -9.95 21.38 7.42
C LEU A 19 -11.01 22.03 8.30
N PHE A 20 -12.13 22.42 7.71
CA PHE A 20 -13.29 22.98 8.40
C PHE A 20 -14.53 22.19 8.04
N GLN A 21 -15.28 21.79 9.05
CA GLN A 21 -16.59 21.17 8.90
C GLN A 21 -17.68 22.21 9.13
N TRP A 22 -18.79 22.06 8.42
CA TRP A 22 -19.96 22.92 8.53
C TRP A 22 -21.25 22.12 8.42
N SER A 23 -22.36 22.69 8.88
CA SER A 23 -23.68 22.10 8.80
C SER A 23 -24.52 22.79 7.72
N PRO A 24 -25.07 22.04 6.74
CA PRO A 24 -26.06 22.58 5.82
C PRO A 24 -27.48 22.60 6.43
N VAL A 25 -27.66 22.02 7.63
CA VAL A 25 -28.92 22.06 8.37
C VAL A 25 -29.03 23.40 9.09
N THR A 26 -30.09 24.13 8.76
CA THR A 26 -30.39 25.47 9.29
C THR A 26 -31.84 25.52 9.77
N ASN A 27 -32.16 26.51 10.60
CA ASN A 27 -33.52 26.77 11.09
C ASN A 27 -34.34 27.64 10.12
N THR A 28 -34.08 27.53 8.82
CA THR A 28 -34.73 28.31 7.75
C THR A 28 -35.58 27.41 6.84
N PRO A 29 -36.44 27.97 5.98
CA PRO A 29 -37.13 27.22 4.93
C PRO A 29 -36.17 26.62 3.87
N ILE A 30 -34.89 27.02 3.85
CA ILE A 30 -33.91 26.54 2.89
C ILE A 30 -33.41 25.16 3.32
N SER A 31 -33.87 24.12 2.61
CA SER A 31 -33.37 22.76 2.86
C SER A 31 -31.87 22.62 2.51
N PRO A 32 -31.14 21.68 3.15
CA PRO A 32 -29.76 21.37 2.80
C PRO A 32 -29.53 21.11 1.30
N LYS A 33 -30.47 20.43 0.65
CA LYS A 33 -30.42 20.14 -0.79
C LYS A 33 -30.44 21.42 -1.63
N VAL A 34 -31.29 22.38 -1.27
CA VAL A 34 -31.38 23.67 -1.95
C VAL A 34 -30.11 24.48 -1.72
N LEU A 35 -29.58 24.49 -0.49
CA LEU A 35 -28.33 25.17 -0.16
C LEU A 35 -27.15 24.66 -1.00
N HIS A 36 -26.99 23.33 -1.13
CA HIS A 36 -25.98 22.76 -2.02
C HIS A 36 -26.23 23.06 -3.50
N THR A 37 -27.49 23.11 -3.93
CA THR A 37 -27.85 23.47 -5.32
C THR A 37 -27.47 24.91 -5.62
N ILE A 38 -27.68 25.83 -4.68
CA ILE A 38 -27.25 27.22 -4.76
C ILE A 38 -25.72 27.30 -4.88
N MET A 39 -24.99 26.59 -4.02
CA MET A 39 -23.51 26.58 -4.04
C MET A 39 -22.94 26.00 -5.34
N GLY A 40 -23.71 25.20 -6.09
CA GLY A 40 -23.35 24.66 -7.39
C GLY A 40 -23.70 25.55 -8.59
N ASN A 41 -24.30 26.72 -8.37
CA ASN A 41 -24.83 27.57 -9.43
C ASN A 41 -23.82 28.64 -9.90
N GLU A 42 -23.95 29.09 -11.16
CA GLU A 42 -23.09 30.11 -11.76
C GLU A 42 -23.12 31.46 -11.02
N ILE A 43 -24.25 31.81 -10.39
CA ILE A 43 -24.40 33.04 -9.61
C ILE A 43 -23.52 32.96 -8.35
N TRP A 44 -23.53 31.81 -7.66
CA TRP A 44 -22.66 31.59 -6.51
C TRP A 44 -21.19 31.60 -6.91
N TYR A 45 -20.83 31.01 -8.04
CA TYR A 45 -19.46 31.03 -8.55
C TYR A 45 -18.95 32.45 -8.83
N ALA A 46 -19.80 33.32 -9.39
CA ALA A 46 -19.47 34.72 -9.61
C ALA A 46 -19.22 35.46 -8.28
N TYR A 47 -20.01 35.16 -7.24
CA TYR A 47 -19.82 35.67 -5.89
C TYR A 47 -18.53 35.15 -5.24
N GLU A 48 -18.27 33.84 -5.31
CA GLU A 48 -17.03 33.21 -4.84
C GLU A 48 -15.79 33.84 -5.46
N CYS A 49 -15.87 34.30 -6.72
CA CYS A 49 -14.78 34.96 -7.45
C CYS A 49 -14.76 36.49 -7.27
N GLY A 50 -15.64 37.06 -6.44
CA GLY A 50 -15.71 38.50 -6.20
C GLY A 50 -16.20 39.34 -7.38
N GLN A 51 -16.89 38.72 -8.35
CA GLN A 51 -17.43 39.41 -9.54
C GLN A 51 -18.75 40.12 -9.26
N ILE A 52 -19.51 39.64 -8.27
CA ILE A 52 -20.74 40.26 -7.77
C ILE A 52 -20.68 40.38 -6.25
N SER A 53 -21.42 41.36 -5.70
CA SER A 53 -21.55 41.51 -4.25
C SER A 53 -22.40 40.40 -3.62
N GLN A 54 -22.30 40.22 -2.30
CA GLN A 54 -23.12 39.27 -1.55
C GLN A 54 -24.62 39.57 -1.68
N GLU A 55 -25.02 40.84 -1.57
CA GLU A 55 -26.41 41.26 -1.70
C GLU A 55 -26.98 40.98 -3.10
N GLU A 56 -26.21 41.29 -4.14
CA GLU A 56 -26.56 40.97 -5.53
C GLU A 56 -26.67 39.45 -5.76
N CYS A 57 -25.78 38.67 -5.14
CA CYS A 57 -25.81 37.21 -5.20
C CYS A 57 -27.11 36.67 -4.62
N TYR A 58 -27.46 37.04 -3.38
CA TYR A 58 -28.68 36.59 -2.73
C TYR A 58 -29.95 37.04 -3.45
N PHE A 59 -29.97 38.26 -3.99
CA PHE A 59 -31.08 38.75 -4.81
C PHE A 59 -31.29 37.91 -6.08
N ARG A 60 -30.22 37.65 -6.84
CA ARG A 60 -30.31 36.83 -8.07
C ARG A 60 -30.66 35.38 -7.79
N LEU A 61 -30.17 34.82 -6.68
CA LEU A 61 -30.50 33.46 -6.26
C LEU A 61 -31.97 33.36 -5.82
N ALA A 62 -32.46 34.36 -5.07
CA ALA A 62 -33.86 34.44 -4.68
C ALA A 62 -34.78 34.44 -5.91
N ASP A 63 -34.48 35.26 -6.92
CA ASP A 63 -35.21 35.29 -8.19
C ASP A 63 -35.12 33.95 -8.94
N ARG A 64 -33.89 33.41 -9.10
CA ARG A 64 -33.63 32.16 -9.84
C ARG A 64 -34.38 30.95 -9.27
N PHE A 65 -34.43 30.83 -7.94
CA PHE A 65 -34.99 29.67 -7.26
C PHE A 65 -36.42 29.92 -6.72
N SER A 66 -37.00 31.10 -6.97
CA SER A 66 -38.28 31.53 -6.41
C SER A 66 -38.33 31.44 -4.88
N LEU A 67 -37.26 31.90 -4.23
CA LEU A 67 -37.06 31.87 -2.78
C LEU A 67 -37.03 33.30 -2.20
N ASN A 68 -37.12 33.43 -0.88
CA ASN A 68 -36.88 34.71 -0.21
C ASN A 68 -35.37 34.94 -0.02
N ALA A 69 -34.87 36.12 -0.37
CA ALA A 69 -33.45 36.48 -0.21
C ALA A 69 -33.01 36.48 1.26
N GLU A 70 -33.89 36.83 2.20
CA GLU A 70 -33.61 36.80 3.64
C GLU A 70 -33.44 35.37 4.14
N ASP A 71 -34.27 34.43 3.68
CA ASP A 71 -34.12 33.02 4.05
C ASP A 71 -32.79 32.45 3.55
N ILE A 72 -32.36 32.83 2.33
CA ILE A 72 -31.04 32.46 1.79
C ILE A 72 -29.92 33.07 2.64
N ARG A 73 -30.01 34.38 2.96
CA ARG A 73 -29.01 35.08 3.76
C ARG A 73 -28.85 34.41 5.13
N GLU A 74 -29.96 34.17 5.81
CA GLU A 74 -29.97 33.56 7.14
C GLU A 74 -29.45 32.12 7.10
N ALA A 75 -29.79 31.34 6.07
CA ALA A 75 -29.28 29.99 5.90
C ALA A 75 -27.75 29.96 5.78
N PHE A 76 -27.18 30.83 4.94
CA PHE A 76 -25.71 30.93 4.80
C PHE A 76 -25.04 31.52 6.03
N ASN A 77 -25.69 32.42 6.78
CA ASN A 77 -25.17 32.91 8.05
C ASN A 77 -25.06 31.78 9.09
N GLN A 78 -26.13 30.98 9.27
CA GLN A 78 -26.09 29.82 10.17
C GLN A 78 -25.06 28.78 9.73
N ALA A 79 -24.94 28.52 8.42
CA ALA A 79 -23.89 27.64 7.89
C ALA A 79 -22.48 28.16 8.25
N LYS A 80 -22.22 29.46 8.10
CA LYS A 80 -20.94 30.09 8.49
C LYS A 80 -20.71 30.06 9.99
N GLU A 81 -21.75 30.21 10.80
CA GLU A 81 -21.66 30.11 12.25
C GLU A 81 -21.26 28.70 12.69
N SER A 82 -21.77 27.67 12.02
CA SER A 82 -21.48 26.27 12.30
C SER A 82 -20.06 25.80 11.96
N LEU A 83 -19.27 26.61 11.23
CA LEU A 83 -17.91 26.27 10.83
C LEU A 83 -17.02 26.00 12.06
N THR A 84 -16.46 24.79 12.11
CA THR A 84 -15.52 24.35 13.13
C THR A 84 -14.28 23.74 12.48
N ALA A 85 -13.11 24.05 13.03
CA ALA A 85 -11.86 23.50 12.54
C ALA A 85 -11.68 22.05 13.03
N ASP A 86 -11.14 21.19 12.17
CA ASP A 86 -10.65 19.88 12.58
C ASP A 86 -9.29 20.02 13.29
N PHE A 87 -9.34 20.18 14.61
CA PHE A 87 -8.14 20.36 15.43
C PHE A 87 -7.19 19.16 15.36
N ASP A 88 -7.70 17.94 15.16
CA ASP A 88 -6.88 16.73 15.09
C ASP A 88 -6.10 16.65 13.78
N LEU A 89 -6.68 17.09 12.67
CA LEU A 89 -5.99 17.19 11.39
C LEU A 89 -4.99 18.35 11.38
N VAL A 90 -5.37 19.51 11.92
CA VAL A 90 -4.48 20.67 12.05
C VAL A 90 -3.25 20.33 12.92
N ASN A 91 -3.45 19.67 14.06
CA ASN A 91 -2.36 19.23 14.94
C ASN A 91 -1.41 18.25 14.24
N PHE A 92 -1.96 17.31 13.47
CA PHE A 92 -1.18 16.38 12.67
C PHE A 92 -0.35 17.09 11.58
N ILE A 93 -0.94 18.03 10.85
CA ILE A 93 -0.22 18.82 9.83
C ILE A 93 0.93 19.60 10.48
N ARG A 94 0.73 20.13 11.69
CA ARG A 94 1.79 20.80 12.46
C ARG A 94 2.95 19.85 12.78
N GLN A 95 2.65 18.64 13.26
CA GLN A 95 3.67 17.61 13.55
C GLN A 95 4.42 17.18 12.28
N LEU A 96 3.73 17.07 11.13
CA LEU A 96 4.35 16.80 9.84
C LEU A 96 5.33 17.92 9.45
N LYS A 97 4.94 19.19 9.61
CA LYS A 97 5.81 20.35 9.33
C LYS A 97 7.03 20.39 10.25
N GLN A 98 6.86 20.07 11.53
CA GLN A 98 7.96 19.99 12.50
C GLN A 98 8.96 18.89 12.13
N SER A 99 8.46 17.73 11.69
CA SER A 99 9.29 16.60 11.24
C SER A 99 9.91 16.82 9.85
N ASN A 100 9.37 17.76 9.07
CA ASN A 100 9.82 18.10 7.72
C ASN A 100 9.99 19.62 7.58
N PRO A 101 11.07 20.22 8.12
CA PRO A 101 11.22 21.68 8.18
C PRO A 101 11.20 22.39 6.81
N HIS A 102 11.45 21.67 5.72
CA HIS A 102 11.40 22.19 4.35
C HIS A 102 10.01 22.14 3.71
N LEU A 103 9.02 21.54 4.39
CA LEU A 103 7.67 21.38 3.87
C LEU A 103 6.92 22.70 3.94
N ARG A 104 6.58 23.23 2.77
CA ARG A 104 5.76 24.44 2.63
C ARG A 104 4.29 24.04 2.59
N ILE A 105 3.44 24.79 3.29
CA ILE A 105 2.02 24.44 3.43
C ILE A 105 1.19 25.63 2.98
N PHE A 106 0.25 25.38 2.08
CA PHE A 106 -0.65 26.36 1.50
C PHE A 106 -2.10 25.91 1.64
N ALA A 107 -3.02 26.86 1.51
CA ALA A 107 -4.43 26.56 1.29
C ALA A 107 -4.91 27.12 -0.05
N CYS A 108 -5.83 26.44 -0.70
CA CYS A 108 -6.46 26.86 -1.95
C CYS A 108 -7.96 26.54 -1.90
N SER A 109 -8.80 27.54 -1.68
CA SER A 109 -10.22 27.34 -1.39
C SER A 109 -11.13 28.22 -2.23
N ASN A 110 -12.29 27.67 -2.60
CA ASN A 110 -13.37 28.43 -3.22
C ASN A 110 -14.16 29.11 -2.11
N VAL A 111 -13.91 30.40 -1.91
CA VAL A 111 -14.53 31.21 -0.88
C VAL A 111 -14.44 32.68 -1.31
N SER A 112 -15.55 33.41 -1.12
CA SER A 112 -15.60 34.85 -1.37
C SER A 112 -14.73 35.60 -0.35
N ARG A 113 -14.36 36.86 -0.63
CA ARG A 113 -13.59 37.66 0.36
C ARG A 113 -14.35 37.85 1.68
N PRO A 114 -15.63 38.27 1.68
CA PRO A 114 -16.36 38.48 2.94
C PRO A 114 -16.48 37.20 3.77
N ASP A 115 -16.74 36.06 3.13
CA ASP A 115 -16.89 34.79 3.85
C ASP A 115 -15.54 34.27 4.35
N PHE A 116 -14.44 34.54 3.64
CA PHE A 116 -13.11 34.21 4.11
C PHE A 116 -12.67 35.07 5.30
N GLU A 117 -12.97 36.37 5.28
CA GLU A 117 -12.73 37.27 6.41
C GLU A 117 -13.47 36.79 7.67
N ALA A 118 -14.73 36.38 7.52
CA ALA A 118 -15.50 35.79 8.62
C ALA A 118 -14.91 34.45 9.10
N LEU A 119 -14.54 33.55 8.17
CA LEU A 119 -13.90 32.27 8.48
C LEU A 119 -12.58 32.50 9.25
N ARG A 120 -11.80 33.52 8.89
CA ARG A 120 -10.50 33.82 9.51
C ARG A 120 -10.59 34.16 11.00
N LEU A 121 -11.76 34.60 11.47
CA LEU A 121 -12.02 34.89 12.88
C LEU A 121 -12.31 33.62 13.70
N LYS A 122 -12.59 32.48 13.05
CA LYS A 122 -12.82 31.20 13.75
C LYS A 122 -11.52 30.70 14.42
N PRO A 123 -11.63 30.02 15.57
CA PRO A 123 -10.47 29.49 16.28
C PRO A 123 -9.84 28.34 15.46
N ALA A 124 -8.71 28.64 14.84
CA ALA A 124 -7.88 27.69 14.11
C ALA A 124 -6.41 28.13 14.12
N ASP A 125 -5.47 27.19 13.99
CA ASP A 125 -4.07 27.54 13.81
C ASP A 125 -3.80 27.90 12.35
N TRP A 126 -4.07 29.16 12.05
CA TRP A 126 -3.81 29.75 10.74
C TRP A 126 -2.33 29.90 10.40
N GLY A 127 -1.43 29.79 11.39
CA GLY A 127 0.02 29.95 11.24
C GLY A 127 0.70 28.75 10.58
N ILE A 128 -0.02 27.64 10.39
CA ILE A 128 0.49 26.49 9.63
C ILE A 128 0.74 26.85 8.17
N PHE A 129 -0.06 27.75 7.61
CA PHE A 129 -0.01 28.14 6.21
C PHE A 129 1.00 29.26 5.96
N GLU A 130 1.86 29.05 4.98
CA GLU A 130 2.71 30.10 4.43
C GLU A 130 1.88 31.13 3.65
N ARG A 131 0.88 30.66 2.88
CA ARG A 131 -0.07 31.51 2.16
C ARG A 131 -1.39 30.78 1.91
N ILE A 132 -2.47 31.54 1.85
CA ILE A 132 -3.83 31.07 1.52
C ILE A 132 -4.23 31.74 0.21
N PHE A 133 -4.77 30.94 -0.70
CA PHE A 133 -5.32 31.36 -1.99
C PHE A 133 -6.83 31.16 -1.96
N THR A 134 -7.58 32.26 -1.99
CA THR A 134 -9.04 32.22 -2.03
C THR A 134 -9.52 32.58 -3.43
N SER A 135 -10.64 32.03 -3.87
CA SER A 135 -11.22 32.42 -5.16
C SER A 135 -11.58 33.90 -5.21
N GLY A 136 -12.02 34.48 -4.09
CA GLY A 136 -12.40 35.88 -4.01
C GLY A 136 -11.22 36.84 -4.17
N ASP A 137 -10.04 36.46 -3.69
CA ASP A 137 -8.83 37.28 -3.85
C ASP A 137 -8.21 37.13 -5.24
N VAL A 138 -8.21 35.92 -5.78
CA VAL A 138 -7.60 35.60 -7.07
C VAL A 138 -8.49 36.00 -8.25
N GLY A 139 -9.82 36.02 -8.06
CA GLY A 139 -10.80 36.22 -9.13
C GLY A 139 -11.03 34.99 -10.01
N GLU A 140 -10.61 33.81 -9.53
CA GLU A 140 -10.68 32.53 -10.23
C GLU A 140 -10.93 31.41 -9.22
N ARG A 141 -11.61 30.33 -9.61
CA ARG A 141 -11.98 29.24 -8.69
C ARG A 141 -11.51 27.87 -9.16
N LYS A 142 -11.44 26.92 -8.24
CA LYS A 142 -11.34 25.49 -8.59
C LYS A 142 -12.68 25.04 -9.20
N PRO A 143 -12.70 24.16 -10.22
CA PRO A 143 -11.57 23.43 -10.81
C PRO A 143 -10.85 24.16 -11.95
N ASN A 144 -11.10 25.45 -12.19
CA ASN A 144 -10.48 26.16 -13.31
C ASN A 144 -8.95 26.22 -13.13
N LEU A 145 -8.21 25.91 -14.19
CA LEU A 145 -6.74 25.81 -14.14
C LEU A 145 -6.03 27.13 -13.73
N GLY A 146 -6.72 28.27 -13.84
CA GLY A 146 -6.17 29.58 -13.52
C GLY A 146 -5.75 29.72 -12.05
N ILE A 147 -6.55 29.22 -11.09
CA ILE A 147 -6.21 29.34 -9.66
C ILE A 147 -4.96 28.54 -9.29
N TYR A 148 -4.82 27.32 -9.84
CA TYR A 148 -3.64 26.48 -9.63
C TYR A 148 -2.38 27.10 -10.26
N ARG A 149 -2.50 27.66 -11.47
CA ARG A 149 -1.41 28.37 -12.15
C ARG A 149 -0.99 29.61 -11.38
N HIS A 150 -1.96 30.36 -10.84
CA HIS A 150 -1.68 31.51 -9.98
C HIS A 150 -0.96 31.09 -8.70
N LEU A 151 -1.39 30.00 -8.04
CA LEU A 151 -0.72 29.43 -6.86
C LEU A 151 0.73 29.04 -7.20
N ILE A 152 0.96 28.29 -8.28
CA ILE A 152 2.31 27.88 -8.72
C ILE A 152 3.19 29.11 -8.96
N ALA A 153 2.71 30.07 -9.75
CA ALA A 153 3.46 31.28 -10.10
C ALA A 153 3.79 32.14 -8.86
N SER A 154 2.85 32.24 -7.92
CA SER A 154 2.98 33.05 -6.71
C SER A 154 3.89 32.45 -5.65
N THR A 155 4.05 31.12 -5.64
CA THR A 155 4.81 30.39 -4.61
C THR A 155 6.14 29.84 -5.12
N GLY A 156 6.28 29.67 -6.44
CA GLY A 156 7.45 29.05 -7.07
C GLY A 156 7.58 27.55 -6.81
N ILE A 157 6.53 26.86 -6.34
CA ILE A 157 6.59 25.42 -6.11
C ILE A 157 6.67 24.64 -7.43
N ASP A 158 7.36 23.49 -7.43
CA ASP A 158 7.25 22.50 -8.52
C ASP A 158 6.01 21.62 -8.24
N PRO A 159 4.97 21.64 -9.10
CA PRO A 159 3.77 20.83 -8.87
C PRO A 159 4.08 19.33 -8.78
N ARG A 160 5.13 18.84 -9.46
CA ARG A 160 5.56 17.42 -9.39
C ARG A 160 6.15 17.04 -8.03
N ARG A 161 6.39 18.02 -7.17
CA ARG A 161 6.86 17.88 -5.79
C ARG A 161 5.85 18.46 -4.81
N ALA A 162 4.59 18.62 -5.21
CA ALA A 162 3.52 19.14 -4.37
C ALA A 162 2.37 18.14 -4.29
N ILE A 163 1.75 18.06 -3.12
CA ILE A 163 0.55 17.27 -2.87
C ILE A 163 -0.64 18.22 -2.77
N PHE A 164 -1.75 17.88 -3.42
CA PHE A 164 -3.00 18.64 -3.39
C PHE A 164 -4.10 17.77 -2.78
N VAL A 165 -4.76 18.28 -1.73
CA VAL A 165 -5.80 17.57 -0.96
C VAL A 165 -7.09 18.37 -1.03
N ASP A 166 -8.17 17.74 -1.49
CA ASP A 166 -9.47 18.38 -1.72
C ASP A 166 -10.57 17.30 -1.68
N ASP A 167 -11.76 17.62 -1.20
CA ASP A 167 -12.90 16.69 -1.12
C ASP A 167 -13.49 16.39 -2.51
N LYS A 168 -13.32 17.30 -3.47
CA LYS A 168 -13.92 17.18 -4.80
C LYS A 168 -12.97 16.57 -5.82
N LEU A 169 -13.40 15.47 -6.44
CA LEU A 169 -12.62 14.75 -7.44
C LEU A 169 -12.21 15.64 -8.62
N GLU A 170 -13.08 16.54 -9.09
CA GLU A 170 -12.80 17.45 -10.20
C GLU A 170 -11.70 18.47 -9.88
N ASN A 171 -11.60 18.90 -8.61
CA ASN A 171 -10.55 19.80 -8.15
C ASN A 171 -9.21 19.06 -8.08
N VAL A 172 -9.23 17.84 -7.53
CA VAL A 172 -8.04 16.97 -7.46
C VAL A 172 -7.55 16.62 -8.87
N PHE A 173 -8.44 16.26 -9.78
CA PHE A 173 -8.11 15.94 -11.17
C PHE A 173 -7.46 17.12 -11.89
N SER A 174 -7.98 18.32 -11.69
CA SER A 174 -7.41 19.55 -12.28
C SER A 174 -6.01 19.83 -11.74
N ALA A 175 -5.76 19.64 -10.44
CA ALA A 175 -4.43 19.71 -9.87
C ALA A 175 -3.49 18.64 -10.46
N GLN A 176 -3.93 17.39 -10.53
CA GLN A 176 -3.15 16.28 -11.11
C GLN A 176 -2.77 16.54 -12.57
N SER A 177 -3.65 17.17 -13.36
CA SER A 177 -3.37 17.55 -14.75
C SER A 177 -2.18 18.51 -14.90
N LEU A 178 -1.84 19.23 -13.82
CA LEU A 178 -0.69 20.13 -13.74
C LEU A 178 0.54 19.50 -13.07
N GLY A 179 0.45 18.23 -12.66
CA GLY A 179 1.55 17.44 -12.12
C GLY A 179 1.52 17.22 -10.60
N PHE A 180 0.53 17.75 -9.88
CA PHE A 180 0.40 17.50 -8.44
C PHE A 180 0.13 16.03 -8.13
N GLN A 181 0.63 15.57 -6.98
CA GLN A 181 0.11 14.36 -6.35
C GLN A 181 -1.24 14.67 -5.71
N GLY A 182 -2.32 14.25 -6.34
CA GLY A 182 -3.67 14.46 -5.82
C GLY A 182 -4.06 13.44 -4.74
N ILE A 183 -4.78 13.89 -3.72
CA ILE A 183 -5.49 13.09 -2.71
C ILE A 183 -6.92 13.60 -2.66
N VAL A 184 -7.88 12.72 -2.94
CA VAL A 184 -9.30 13.02 -2.68
C VAL A 184 -9.56 12.78 -1.20
N PHE A 185 -10.05 13.80 -0.51
CA PHE A 185 -10.35 13.71 0.91
C PHE A 185 -11.62 12.87 1.12
N ASP A 186 -11.46 11.71 1.75
CA ASP A 186 -12.58 10.81 2.11
C ASP A 186 -12.76 10.70 3.64
N SER A 187 -11.66 10.65 4.39
CA SER A 187 -11.62 10.64 5.84
C SER A 187 -10.28 11.16 6.35
N VAL A 188 -10.31 11.69 7.58
CA VAL A 188 -9.09 12.15 8.27
C VAL A 188 -8.06 11.03 8.42
N ALA A 189 -8.49 9.79 8.71
CA ALA A 189 -7.60 8.65 8.90
C ALA A 189 -6.84 8.29 7.62
N ASN A 190 -7.54 8.17 6.48
CA ASN A 190 -6.94 7.80 5.20
C ASN A 190 -5.99 8.89 4.68
N VAL A 191 -6.35 10.16 4.83
CA VAL A 191 -5.48 11.28 4.43
C VAL A 191 -4.22 11.33 5.31
N LYS A 192 -4.34 11.15 6.63
CA LYS A 192 -3.18 11.06 7.53
C LYS A 192 -2.24 9.93 7.11
N GLN A 193 -2.76 8.73 6.87
CA GLN A 193 -1.97 7.58 6.42
C GLN A 193 -1.30 7.85 5.07
N THR A 194 -2.04 8.40 4.10
CA THR A 194 -1.51 8.70 2.76
C THR A 194 -0.40 9.75 2.82
N LEU A 195 -0.57 10.82 3.61
CA LEU A 195 0.46 11.83 3.81
C LEU A 195 1.71 11.25 4.47
N LEU A 196 1.57 10.38 5.49
CA LEU A 196 2.69 9.69 6.09
C LEU A 196 3.43 8.80 5.07
N ASN A 197 2.70 8.07 4.23
CA ASN A 197 3.29 7.19 3.21
C ASN A 197 4.02 7.96 2.11
N LEU A 198 3.61 9.20 1.82
CA LEU A 198 4.25 10.05 0.81
C LEU A 198 5.42 10.87 1.37
N LEU A 199 5.38 11.27 2.64
CA LEU A 199 6.33 12.24 3.23
C LEU A 199 7.37 11.60 4.15
N CYS A 200 7.07 10.46 4.76
CA CYS A 200 7.94 9.86 5.78
C CYS A 200 8.70 8.63 5.24
N ASP A 201 9.84 8.32 5.85
CA ASP A 201 10.63 7.13 5.48
C ASP A 201 9.91 5.85 5.94
N PRO A 202 9.47 4.97 5.01
CA PRO A 202 8.70 3.79 5.34
C PRO A 202 9.52 2.78 6.15
N VAL A 203 10.83 2.70 5.94
CA VAL A 203 11.71 1.80 6.72
C VAL A 203 11.77 2.27 8.16
N ALA A 204 12.03 3.56 8.38
CA ALA A 204 12.11 4.12 9.73
C ALA A 204 10.81 3.93 10.51
N ARG A 205 9.66 4.15 9.85
CA ARG A 205 8.33 3.92 10.44
C ARG A 205 8.08 2.45 10.78
N GLY A 206 8.38 1.54 9.86
CA GLY A 206 8.26 0.11 10.11
C GLY A 206 9.17 -0.38 11.23
N SER A 207 10.42 0.09 11.26
CA SER A 207 11.37 -0.25 12.33
C SER A 207 10.91 0.29 13.69
N ALA A 208 10.36 1.50 13.73
CA ALA A 208 9.80 2.06 14.96
C ALA A 208 8.61 1.24 15.49
N TYR A 209 7.73 0.76 14.59
CA TYR A 209 6.66 -0.17 14.95
C TYR A 209 7.21 -1.48 15.53
N LEU A 210 8.15 -2.13 14.84
CA LEU A 210 8.75 -3.38 15.32
C LEU A 210 9.39 -3.21 16.70
N GLN A 211 10.14 -2.13 16.89
CA GLN A 211 10.82 -1.82 18.15
C GLN A 211 9.83 -1.54 19.29
N SER A 212 8.74 -0.82 19.02
CA SER A 212 7.70 -0.54 20.01
C SER A 212 6.91 -1.79 20.42
N ASN A 213 6.93 -2.82 19.56
CA ASN A 213 6.27 -4.12 19.78
C ASN A 213 7.28 -5.25 20.02
N GLN A 214 8.51 -4.93 20.44
CA GLN A 214 9.56 -5.91 20.72
C GLN A 214 9.05 -7.01 21.67
N GLY A 215 9.22 -8.28 21.29
CA GLY A 215 8.76 -9.44 22.06
C GLY A 215 7.24 -9.64 22.07
N LYS A 216 6.48 -8.80 21.36
CA LYS A 216 5.02 -8.81 21.22
C LYS A 216 4.57 -8.91 19.75
N LEU A 217 5.38 -9.58 18.94
CA LEU A 217 5.09 -9.84 17.52
C LEU A 217 4.44 -11.21 17.32
N GLN A 218 3.51 -11.59 18.21
CA GLN A 218 2.87 -12.89 18.17
C GLN A 218 2.06 -13.10 16.89
N SER A 219 1.94 -14.36 16.50
CA SER A 219 1.00 -14.77 15.47
C SER A 219 -0.42 -14.77 16.04
N VAL A 220 -1.41 -14.82 15.16
CA VAL A 220 -2.82 -14.98 15.52
C VAL A 220 -3.42 -16.16 14.76
N LEU A 221 -4.37 -16.87 15.36
CA LEU A 221 -5.02 -18.06 14.83
C LEU A 221 -6.54 -17.82 14.75
N GLY A 222 -7.12 -17.89 13.55
CA GLY A 222 -8.55 -17.66 13.34
C GLY A 222 -9.01 -17.93 11.91
N LYS A 223 -10.27 -17.65 11.60
CA LYS A 223 -10.80 -17.66 10.23
C LYS A 223 -10.78 -16.26 9.63
N THR A 224 -11.01 -15.26 10.46
CA THR A 224 -10.93 -13.82 10.17
C THR A 224 -10.05 -13.15 11.22
N GLU A 225 -9.77 -11.85 11.07
CA GLU A 225 -8.96 -11.14 12.06
C GLU A 225 -9.75 -10.94 13.37
N GLU A 226 -11.06 -10.76 13.28
CA GLU A 226 -11.95 -10.48 14.42
C GLU A 226 -12.18 -11.70 15.33
N ASP A 227 -12.13 -12.92 14.78
CA ASP A 227 -12.29 -14.17 15.55
C ASP A 227 -10.94 -14.77 15.99
N SER A 228 -9.84 -14.10 15.66
CA SER A 228 -8.51 -14.63 15.90
C SER A 228 -8.10 -14.54 17.37
N VAL A 229 -7.41 -15.58 17.83
CA VAL A 229 -6.77 -15.62 19.16
C VAL A 229 -5.26 -15.56 19.02
N ILE A 230 -4.58 -15.05 20.06
CA ILE A 230 -3.12 -15.00 20.09
C ILE A 230 -2.55 -16.42 20.00
N LEU A 231 -1.56 -16.58 19.14
CA LEU A 231 -0.82 -17.81 18.90
C LEU A 231 0.68 -17.58 19.17
N HIS A 232 1.22 -18.39 20.07
CA HIS A 232 2.65 -18.46 20.33
C HIS A 232 3.28 -19.63 19.56
N GLU A 233 4.10 -19.29 18.56
CA GLU A 233 4.74 -20.24 17.66
C GLU A 233 6.13 -19.75 17.25
N ASN A 234 7.01 -20.70 16.90
CA ASN A 234 8.42 -20.43 16.62
C ASN A 234 8.69 -20.01 15.16
N PHE A 235 7.86 -20.42 14.20
CA PHE A 235 8.18 -20.32 12.79
C PHE A 235 8.17 -18.87 12.27
N ALA A 236 7.11 -18.10 12.52
CA ALA A 236 7.08 -16.70 12.08
C ALA A 236 8.12 -15.87 12.84
N GLN A 237 8.42 -16.24 14.09
CA GLN A 237 9.49 -15.62 14.88
C GLN A 237 10.86 -15.84 14.24
N LEU A 238 11.16 -17.06 13.76
CA LEU A 238 12.40 -17.35 13.03
C LEU A 238 12.47 -16.57 11.71
N LEU A 239 11.36 -16.43 10.99
CA LEU A 239 11.32 -15.61 9.78
C LEU A 239 11.49 -14.11 10.06
N ILE A 240 10.92 -13.59 11.15
CA ILE A 240 11.15 -12.20 11.60
C ILE A 240 12.63 -12.01 11.93
N LEU A 241 13.24 -12.97 12.64
CA LEU A 241 14.67 -12.94 12.96
C LEU A 241 15.53 -12.91 11.69
N GLU A 242 15.27 -13.80 10.73
CA GLU A 242 15.99 -13.81 9.45
C GLU A 242 15.76 -12.54 8.61
N ALA A 243 14.58 -11.92 8.73
CA ALA A 243 14.26 -10.71 8.00
C ALA A 243 14.95 -9.47 8.59
N THR A 244 15.17 -9.44 9.90
CA THR A 244 15.61 -8.25 10.65
C THR A 244 17.02 -8.34 11.19
N ASP A 245 17.58 -9.55 11.32
CA ASP A 245 18.83 -9.84 12.03
C ASP A 245 18.84 -9.27 13.47
N ASN A 246 17.66 -9.19 14.09
CA ASN A 246 17.50 -8.62 15.42
C ASN A 246 16.80 -9.60 16.38
N PRO A 247 17.57 -10.30 17.25
CA PRO A 247 17.01 -11.26 18.20
C PRO A 247 16.16 -10.61 19.28
N SER A 248 16.29 -9.30 19.51
CA SER A 248 15.52 -8.61 20.54
C SER A 248 14.02 -8.59 20.20
N LEU A 249 13.67 -8.57 18.92
CA LEU A 249 12.30 -8.46 18.41
C LEU A 249 11.45 -9.70 18.63
N VAL A 250 12.07 -10.86 18.70
CA VAL A 250 11.41 -12.16 18.61
C VAL A 250 11.35 -12.85 19.97
N HIS A 251 10.34 -13.70 20.15
CA HIS A 251 10.26 -14.60 21.30
C HIS A 251 10.26 -16.04 20.81
N LEU A 252 11.43 -16.68 20.89
CA LEU A 252 11.62 -18.08 20.53
C LEU A 252 11.61 -18.96 21.78
N VAL A 253 10.98 -20.13 21.69
CA VAL A 253 11.05 -21.18 22.71
C VAL A 253 11.88 -22.32 22.14
N GLU A 254 13.17 -22.31 22.50
CA GLU A 254 14.09 -23.39 22.18
C GLU A 254 13.72 -24.64 22.98
N PRO A 255 13.50 -25.78 22.32
CA PRO A 255 13.09 -26.99 22.99
C PRO A 255 14.26 -27.58 23.78
N LYS A 256 14.00 -27.92 25.05
CA LYS A 256 14.96 -28.61 25.91
C LYS A 256 14.98 -30.11 25.60
N ASN A 257 15.50 -30.47 24.43
CA ASN A 257 15.68 -31.86 24.01
C ASN A 257 17.08 -32.10 23.42
N GLU A 258 17.56 -33.35 23.48
CA GLU A 258 18.85 -33.74 22.91
C GLU A 258 18.77 -34.01 21.40
N THR A 259 17.54 -34.17 20.88
CA THR A 259 17.25 -34.51 19.48
C THR A 259 17.49 -33.34 18.53
N GLY A 260 17.41 -32.10 19.03
CA GLY A 260 17.49 -30.89 18.22
C GLY A 260 16.23 -30.63 17.40
N LEU A 261 15.12 -31.31 17.69
CA LEU A 261 13.85 -31.16 16.99
C LEU A 261 13.05 -29.99 17.54
N TRP A 262 12.45 -29.19 16.65
CA TRP A 262 11.64 -28.03 17.00
C TRP A 262 10.16 -28.25 16.73
N ASN A 263 9.34 -27.61 17.55
CA ASN A 263 7.89 -27.60 17.40
C ASN A 263 7.46 -26.23 16.88
N PHE A 264 6.53 -26.24 15.93
CA PHE A 264 5.81 -25.06 15.51
C PHE A 264 5.21 -24.31 16.70
N PHE A 265 4.48 -24.98 17.59
CA PHE A 265 3.82 -24.38 18.76
C PHE A 265 4.76 -24.29 19.96
N HIS A 266 4.66 -23.20 20.73
CA HIS A 266 5.30 -23.12 22.05
C HIS A 266 4.65 -24.07 23.05
N ASP A 267 3.32 -24.24 22.96
CA ASP A 267 2.56 -25.26 23.68
C ASP A 267 2.06 -26.33 22.70
N PRO A 268 2.68 -27.52 22.66
CA PRO A 268 2.25 -28.61 21.80
C PRO A 268 0.81 -29.07 22.04
N LYS A 269 0.20 -28.78 23.19
CA LYS A 269 -1.18 -29.18 23.51
C LYS A 269 -2.24 -28.14 23.12
N LEU A 270 -1.83 -27.04 22.51
CA LEU A 270 -2.73 -25.93 22.16
C LEU A 270 -3.94 -26.39 21.31
N LEU A 271 -3.72 -27.31 20.38
CA LEU A 271 -4.72 -27.72 19.40
C LEU A 271 -5.44 -29.04 19.72
N SER A 272 -4.95 -29.82 20.69
CA SER A 272 -5.46 -31.13 21.06
C SER A 272 -4.92 -31.59 22.41
N LYS A 273 -5.60 -32.58 23.03
CA LYS A 273 -5.11 -33.21 24.28
C LYS A 273 -3.79 -33.98 24.10
N GLU A 274 -3.50 -34.41 22.87
CA GLU A 274 -2.22 -35.01 22.49
C GLU A 274 -1.21 -33.93 22.08
N ASP A 275 0.06 -34.17 22.39
CA ASP A 275 1.16 -33.30 21.97
C ASP A 275 1.21 -33.23 20.44
N PHE A 276 1.19 -32.01 19.91
CA PHE A 276 1.45 -31.75 18.52
C PHE A 276 2.91 -32.16 18.22
N PRO A 277 3.17 -32.95 17.16
CA PRO A 277 4.50 -33.48 16.91
C PRO A 277 5.47 -32.39 16.43
N TYR A 278 6.76 -32.63 16.64
CA TYR A 278 7.81 -31.85 16.00
C TYR A 278 7.68 -31.89 14.48
N ASP A 279 7.96 -30.78 13.82
CA ASP A 279 7.81 -30.63 12.38
C ASP A 279 9.15 -30.28 11.70
N LEU A 280 9.29 -30.75 10.47
CA LEU A 280 10.52 -30.60 9.69
C LEU A 280 10.74 -29.15 9.26
N ASP A 281 9.67 -28.37 9.13
CA ASP A 281 9.74 -26.99 8.66
C ASP A 281 10.41 -26.10 9.71
N THR A 282 9.83 -26.05 10.91
CA THR A 282 10.34 -25.28 12.06
C THR A 282 11.71 -25.78 12.46
N THR A 283 11.93 -27.10 12.45
CA THR A 283 13.24 -27.68 12.75
C THR A 283 14.30 -27.22 11.73
N SER A 284 14.03 -27.34 10.44
CA SER A 284 15.00 -26.95 9.41
C SER A 284 15.23 -25.44 9.41
N MET A 285 14.18 -24.65 9.65
CA MET A 285 14.25 -23.20 9.81
C MET A 285 15.17 -22.81 10.96
N ALA A 286 14.97 -23.39 12.16
CA ALA A 286 15.77 -23.09 13.34
C ALA A 286 17.26 -23.39 13.11
N HIS A 287 17.59 -24.56 12.56
CA HIS A 287 18.98 -24.95 12.28
C HIS A 287 19.65 -24.17 11.15
N THR A 288 18.89 -23.48 10.31
CA THR A 288 19.41 -22.62 9.26
C THR A 288 19.57 -21.17 9.74
N VAL A 289 18.58 -20.64 10.47
CA VAL A 289 18.55 -19.25 10.94
C VAL A 289 19.45 -19.05 12.17
N LEU A 290 19.40 -19.97 13.12
CA LEU A 290 20.23 -19.94 14.35
C LEU A 290 21.57 -20.66 14.16
N ARG A 291 21.98 -20.88 12.91
CA ARG A 291 23.17 -21.66 12.57
C ARG A 291 24.41 -21.09 13.26
N SER A 292 25.09 -21.95 14.00
CA SER A 292 26.39 -21.68 14.61
C SER A 292 27.28 -22.91 14.53
N GLU A 293 28.59 -22.76 14.74
CA GLU A 293 29.50 -23.92 14.79
C GLU A 293 29.06 -24.93 15.86
N LYS A 294 28.46 -24.46 16.96
CA LYS A 294 27.96 -25.29 18.06
C LYS A 294 26.68 -26.06 17.71
N SER A 295 25.90 -25.63 16.71
CA SER A 295 24.65 -26.29 16.32
C SER A 295 24.85 -27.42 15.29
N ALA A 296 26.06 -27.61 14.76
CA ALA A 296 26.33 -28.56 13.67
C ALA A 296 26.06 -30.03 14.02
N GLU A 297 26.35 -30.45 15.25
CA GLU A 297 26.05 -31.80 15.70
C GLU A 297 24.55 -32.07 15.78
N GLY A 298 23.78 -31.09 16.28
CA GLY A 298 22.32 -31.14 16.33
C GLY A 298 21.72 -31.22 14.93
N ALA A 299 22.16 -30.34 14.03
CA ALA A 299 21.73 -30.37 12.62
C ALA A 299 22.06 -31.71 11.95
N THR A 300 23.22 -32.31 12.25
CA THR A 300 23.61 -33.63 11.74
C THR A 300 22.67 -34.73 12.21
N ARG A 301 22.29 -34.73 13.51
CA ARG A 301 21.31 -35.67 14.06
C ARG A 301 19.95 -35.52 13.38
N VAL A 302 19.47 -34.29 13.22
CA VAL A 302 18.21 -33.98 12.53
C VAL A 302 18.23 -34.48 11.09
N MET A 303 19.25 -34.15 10.30
CA MET A 303 19.35 -34.58 8.91
C MET A 303 19.39 -36.10 8.78
N ASN A 304 20.12 -36.79 9.67
CA ASN A 304 20.13 -38.26 9.69
C ASN A 304 18.74 -38.84 9.98
N GLU A 305 17.97 -38.20 10.88
CA GLU A 305 16.62 -38.65 11.18
C GLU A 305 15.64 -38.38 10.02
N ILE A 306 15.81 -37.26 9.30
CA ILE A 306 15.04 -36.97 8.09
C ILE A 306 15.25 -38.06 7.04
N VAL A 307 16.51 -38.43 6.74
CA VAL A 307 16.83 -39.46 5.72
C VAL A 307 16.21 -40.82 6.06
N LYS A 308 16.12 -41.18 7.34
CA LYS A 308 15.50 -42.45 7.78
C LYS A 308 13.99 -42.50 7.56
N ASN A 309 13.33 -41.35 7.53
CA ASN A 309 11.86 -41.24 7.54
C ASN A 309 11.30 -40.65 6.23
N LEU A 310 12.00 -40.83 5.12
CA LEU A 310 11.53 -40.41 3.80
C LEU A 310 10.44 -41.34 3.27
N THR A 311 9.59 -40.82 2.39
CA THR A 311 8.67 -41.64 1.59
C THR A 311 9.44 -42.55 0.63
N ASN A 312 8.74 -43.50 0.01
CA ASN A 312 9.31 -44.34 -1.04
C ASN A 312 9.86 -43.54 -2.24
N ASP A 313 9.35 -42.34 -2.47
CA ASP A 313 9.82 -41.41 -3.52
C ASP A 313 11.04 -40.59 -3.07
N GLY A 314 11.51 -40.75 -1.82
CA GLY A 314 12.59 -39.97 -1.24
C GLY A 314 12.16 -38.54 -0.84
N LEU A 315 10.88 -38.35 -0.52
CA LEU A 315 10.35 -37.04 -0.12
C LEU A 315 10.15 -36.95 1.40
N PRO A 316 10.33 -35.77 2.02
CA PRO A 316 10.18 -35.60 3.46
C PRO A 316 8.70 -35.40 3.82
N LEU A 317 8.23 -36.13 4.84
CA LEU A 317 6.94 -35.84 5.47
C LEU A 317 7.07 -34.60 6.36
N THR A 318 5.97 -33.87 6.59
CA THR A 318 5.99 -32.62 7.36
C THR A 318 6.33 -32.82 8.84
N TYR A 319 5.99 -33.97 9.41
CA TYR A 319 6.12 -34.23 10.85
C TYR A 319 7.08 -35.40 11.10
N PHE A 320 7.80 -35.35 12.22
CA PHE A 320 8.53 -36.51 12.77
C PHE A 320 7.56 -37.48 13.48
N ASP A 321 6.39 -37.71 12.89
CA ASP A 321 5.37 -38.65 13.37
C ASP A 321 4.78 -39.42 12.17
N PRO A 322 5.09 -40.72 12.01
CA PRO A 322 4.62 -41.51 10.87
C PRO A 322 3.09 -41.67 10.84
N ARG A 323 2.39 -41.40 11.94
CA ARG A 323 0.92 -41.42 12.01
C ARG A 323 0.30 -40.19 11.33
N ARG A 324 1.10 -39.18 10.97
CA ARG A 324 0.68 -37.96 10.26
C ARG A 324 1.42 -37.81 8.92
N PRO A 325 1.15 -38.67 7.92
CA PRO A 325 1.85 -38.64 6.64
C PRO A 325 1.37 -37.48 5.76
N ARG A 326 1.86 -36.26 6.06
CA ARG A 326 1.58 -35.05 5.29
C ARG A 326 2.81 -34.68 4.46
N LEU A 327 2.59 -34.30 3.21
CA LEU A 327 3.62 -33.81 2.30
C LEU A 327 3.30 -32.36 1.94
N ASP A 328 4.32 -31.52 1.94
CA ASP A 328 4.19 -30.12 1.55
C ASP A 328 5.48 -29.64 0.86
N ALA A 329 5.32 -28.92 -0.25
CA ALA A 329 6.43 -28.46 -1.06
C ALA A 329 7.26 -27.36 -0.37
N GLY A 330 6.63 -26.47 0.39
CA GLY A 330 7.32 -25.44 1.16
C GLY A 330 8.20 -26.05 2.25
N VAL A 331 7.66 -27.03 2.97
CA VAL A 331 8.41 -27.81 3.98
C VAL A 331 9.61 -28.51 3.34
N CYS A 332 9.41 -29.11 2.16
CA CYS A 332 10.48 -29.78 1.42
C CYS A 332 11.62 -28.81 1.04
N VAL A 333 11.31 -27.58 0.63
CA VAL A 333 12.36 -26.57 0.37
C VAL A 333 13.14 -26.23 1.63
N CYS A 334 12.49 -26.11 2.80
CA CYS A 334 13.18 -25.89 4.07
C CYS A 334 14.09 -27.07 4.45
N VAL A 335 13.65 -28.31 4.22
CA VAL A 335 14.49 -29.50 4.40
C VAL A 335 15.70 -29.47 3.46
N VAL A 336 15.51 -29.21 2.17
CA VAL A 336 16.65 -29.11 1.24
C VAL A 336 17.61 -27.99 1.67
N THR A 337 17.07 -26.89 2.20
CA THR A 337 17.87 -25.74 2.69
C THR A 337 18.86 -26.14 3.78
N ILE A 338 18.45 -26.92 4.79
CA ILE A 338 19.36 -27.36 5.85
C ILE A 338 20.43 -28.31 5.28
N PHE A 339 20.10 -29.23 4.38
CA PHE A 339 21.10 -30.13 3.77
C PHE A 339 22.17 -29.35 2.99
N TYR A 340 21.77 -28.37 2.17
CA TYR A 340 22.73 -27.54 1.45
C TYR A 340 23.52 -26.59 2.36
N ALA A 341 22.91 -26.07 3.43
CA ALA A 341 23.56 -25.20 4.40
C ALA A 341 24.68 -25.90 5.20
N TYR A 342 24.62 -27.23 5.31
CA TYR A 342 25.61 -28.06 6.00
C TYR A 342 26.39 -28.99 5.04
N GLY A 343 26.37 -28.73 3.73
CA GLY A 343 27.22 -29.43 2.75
C GLY A 343 26.80 -30.87 2.42
N ARG A 344 25.56 -31.25 2.69
CA ARG A 344 24.98 -32.59 2.46
C ARG A 344 23.94 -32.62 1.33
N GLY A 345 23.97 -31.64 0.43
CA GLY A 345 22.99 -31.49 -0.65
C GLY A 345 22.85 -32.72 -1.58
N SER A 346 23.88 -33.56 -1.69
CA SER A 346 23.85 -34.79 -2.49
C SER A 346 22.88 -35.86 -1.98
N GLU A 347 22.50 -35.82 -0.70
CA GLU A 347 21.60 -36.80 -0.08
C GLU A 347 20.13 -36.55 -0.37
N VAL A 348 19.79 -35.38 -0.95
CA VAL A 348 18.41 -34.92 -1.15
C VAL A 348 18.10 -34.66 -2.63
N SER A 349 18.75 -35.40 -3.55
CA SER A 349 18.59 -35.23 -5.00
C SER A 349 17.14 -35.36 -5.47
N ASN A 350 16.38 -36.31 -4.91
CA ASN A 350 14.97 -36.51 -5.27
C ASN A 350 14.11 -35.32 -4.87
N MET A 351 14.36 -34.75 -3.69
CA MET A 351 13.68 -33.54 -3.22
C MET A 351 13.99 -32.34 -4.12
N VAL A 352 15.27 -32.16 -4.47
CA VAL A 352 15.72 -31.11 -5.40
C VAL A 352 15.03 -31.24 -6.76
N GLN A 353 14.91 -32.46 -7.29
CA GLN A 353 14.21 -32.70 -8.54
C GLN A 353 12.71 -32.38 -8.43
N TRP A 354 12.05 -32.80 -7.36
CA TRP A 354 10.63 -32.51 -7.15
C TRP A 354 10.33 -31.01 -7.04
N ILE A 355 11.16 -30.24 -6.30
CA ILE A 355 11.03 -28.78 -6.20
C ILE A 355 11.19 -28.13 -7.59
N PHE A 356 12.14 -28.62 -8.39
CA PHE A 356 12.34 -28.14 -9.76
C PHE A 356 11.13 -28.44 -10.65
N ASP A 357 10.58 -29.66 -10.58
CA ASP A 357 9.41 -30.06 -11.35
C ASP A 357 8.16 -29.24 -10.97
N ILE A 358 8.00 -28.87 -9.69
CA ILE A 358 6.94 -27.96 -9.25
C ILE A 358 7.04 -26.59 -9.94
N LEU A 359 8.24 -26.04 -10.08
CA LEU A 359 8.46 -24.78 -10.77
C LEU A 359 8.17 -24.91 -12.27
N VAL A 360 8.73 -25.94 -12.93
CA VAL A 360 8.53 -26.21 -14.36
C VAL A 360 7.05 -26.34 -14.69
N ASN A 361 6.30 -27.06 -13.86
CA ASN A 361 4.86 -27.29 -14.08
C ASN A 361 3.95 -26.22 -13.45
N ARG A 362 4.51 -25.16 -12.85
CA ARG A 362 3.77 -24.10 -12.16
C ARG A 362 2.78 -24.62 -11.09
N ALA A 363 3.10 -25.75 -10.45
CA ALA A 363 2.19 -26.39 -9.49
C ALA A 363 2.00 -25.57 -8.19
N PHE A 364 2.84 -24.55 -7.95
CA PHE A 364 2.80 -23.68 -6.77
C PHE A 364 1.78 -22.53 -6.87
N THR A 365 1.11 -22.31 -8.01
CA THR A 365 0.30 -21.11 -8.29
C THR A 365 -0.91 -20.92 -7.37
N ASN A 366 -1.33 -21.95 -6.63
CA ASN A 366 -2.40 -21.91 -5.64
C ASN A 366 -1.89 -22.03 -4.18
N GLY A 367 -0.61 -21.74 -3.96
CA GLY A 367 0.09 -22.02 -2.71
C GLY A 367 0.45 -23.50 -2.58
N THR A 368 0.81 -23.92 -1.37
CA THR A 368 1.08 -25.33 -1.03
C THR A 368 0.04 -25.84 -0.03
N TYR A 369 0.19 -27.03 0.53
CA TYR A 369 -0.78 -27.55 1.50
C TYR A 369 -0.94 -26.60 2.71
N TYR A 370 0.16 -26.14 3.29
CA TYR A 370 0.18 -25.25 4.45
C TYR A 370 0.30 -23.75 4.13
N TYR A 371 0.87 -23.38 2.98
CA TYR A 371 1.14 -21.97 2.65
C TYR A 371 0.12 -21.41 1.67
N ILE A 372 -0.49 -20.28 2.03
CA ILE A 372 -1.61 -19.68 1.28
C ILE A 372 -1.12 -19.06 -0.02
N TYR A 373 -0.02 -18.31 0.05
CA TYR A 373 0.49 -17.56 -1.09
C TYR A 373 1.57 -18.36 -1.84
N PRO A 374 1.50 -18.41 -3.18
CA PRO A 374 2.57 -18.92 -4.06
C PRO A 374 3.94 -18.32 -3.75
N GLU A 375 3.94 -17.05 -3.35
CA GLU A 375 5.13 -16.25 -3.07
C GLU A 375 6.01 -16.84 -1.96
N TYR A 376 5.42 -17.54 -0.98
CA TYR A 376 6.22 -18.22 0.04
C TYR A 376 7.10 -19.32 -0.55
N PHE A 377 6.56 -20.14 -1.47
CA PHE A 377 7.33 -21.21 -2.10
C PHE A 377 8.52 -20.64 -2.89
N LEU A 378 8.30 -19.58 -3.67
CA LEU A 378 9.36 -18.91 -4.42
C LEU A 378 10.39 -18.25 -3.50
N TYR A 379 9.92 -17.62 -2.40
CA TYR A 379 10.79 -17.04 -1.38
C TYR A 379 11.64 -18.09 -0.67
N ALA A 380 11.07 -19.25 -0.33
CA ALA A 380 11.80 -20.36 0.28
C ALA A 380 12.92 -20.86 -0.62
N ILE A 381 12.75 -20.87 -1.95
CA ILE A 381 13.81 -21.24 -2.89
C ILE A 381 14.94 -20.20 -2.89
N VAL A 382 14.63 -18.91 -2.74
CA VAL A 382 15.67 -17.88 -2.54
C VAL A 382 16.43 -18.12 -1.24
N ARG A 383 15.76 -18.56 -0.16
CA ARG A 383 16.45 -18.95 1.09
C ARG A 383 17.40 -20.13 0.86
N LEU A 384 16.97 -21.15 0.13
CA LEU A 384 17.81 -22.28 -0.28
C LEU A 384 19.04 -21.79 -1.08
N LEU A 385 18.84 -20.97 -2.10
CA LEU A 385 19.95 -20.48 -2.94
C LEU A 385 20.92 -19.61 -2.14
N ASN A 386 20.44 -18.82 -1.18
CA ASN A 386 21.30 -18.02 -0.31
C ASN A 386 22.05 -18.84 0.75
N SER A 387 21.60 -20.06 1.06
CA SER A 387 22.25 -20.91 2.07
C SER A 387 23.50 -21.64 1.56
N THR A 388 23.74 -21.61 0.24
CA THR A 388 24.80 -22.38 -0.41
C THR A 388 25.47 -21.64 -1.57
N THR A 389 26.70 -22.04 -1.90
CA THR A 389 27.47 -21.57 -3.06
C THR A 389 27.52 -22.59 -4.20
N ASP A 390 26.73 -23.68 -4.10
CA ASP A 390 26.68 -24.75 -5.10
C ASP A 390 26.24 -24.22 -6.47
N ARG A 391 27.19 -24.15 -7.41
CA ARG A 391 26.96 -23.59 -8.74
C ARG A 391 25.96 -24.39 -9.57
N ALA A 392 25.88 -25.71 -9.38
CA ALA A 392 24.95 -26.55 -10.13
C ALA A 392 23.51 -26.30 -9.67
N LEU A 393 23.29 -26.15 -8.37
CA LEU A 393 21.99 -25.79 -7.81
C LEU A 393 21.53 -24.41 -8.30
N HIS A 394 22.41 -23.41 -8.23
CA HIS A 394 22.14 -22.06 -8.73
C HIS A 394 21.81 -22.08 -10.24
N ALA A 395 22.63 -22.76 -11.05
CA ALA A 395 22.39 -22.89 -12.50
C ALA A 395 21.06 -23.59 -12.81
N LYS A 396 20.64 -24.55 -11.98
CA LYS A 396 19.37 -25.26 -12.13
C LYS A 396 18.17 -24.37 -11.82
N PHE A 397 18.18 -23.65 -10.70
CA PHE A 397 17.00 -22.94 -10.22
C PHE A 397 16.86 -21.49 -10.70
N THR A 398 17.95 -20.74 -10.84
CA THR A 398 17.86 -19.30 -11.13
C THR A 398 17.08 -18.99 -12.42
N PRO A 399 17.28 -19.68 -13.56
CA PRO A 399 16.53 -19.38 -14.78
C PRO A 399 15.02 -19.60 -14.64
N ILE A 400 14.62 -20.76 -14.11
CA ILE A 400 13.20 -21.10 -13.96
C ILE A 400 12.52 -20.27 -12.88
N LEU A 401 13.22 -19.94 -11.78
CA LEU A 401 12.72 -19.04 -10.75
C LEU A 401 12.46 -17.63 -11.31
N LYS A 402 13.34 -17.17 -12.21
CA LYS A 402 13.20 -15.87 -12.88
C LYS A 402 11.94 -15.83 -13.75
N GLU A 403 11.68 -16.87 -14.54
CA GLU A 403 10.44 -16.98 -15.33
C GLU A 403 9.20 -17.00 -14.42
N CYS A 404 9.18 -17.88 -13.42
CA CYS A 404 8.08 -18.02 -12.48
C CYS A 404 7.75 -16.70 -11.77
N ILE A 405 8.74 -15.95 -11.30
CA ILE A 405 8.48 -14.71 -10.56
C ILE A 405 8.04 -13.58 -11.50
N GLN A 406 8.52 -13.54 -12.74
CA GLN A 406 8.08 -12.55 -13.74
C GLN A 406 6.59 -12.65 -14.02
N GLU A 407 6.06 -13.86 -14.14
CA GLU A 407 4.63 -14.13 -14.34
C GLU A 407 3.76 -13.64 -13.16
N ARG A 408 4.36 -13.48 -11.98
CA ARG A 408 3.65 -13.07 -10.76
C ARG A 408 3.64 -11.56 -10.56
N ILE A 409 4.48 -10.78 -11.25
CA ILE A 409 4.56 -9.32 -11.05
C ILE A 409 3.20 -8.67 -11.30
N GLY A 410 2.73 -7.86 -10.34
CA GLY A 410 1.44 -7.16 -10.43
C GLY A 410 0.22 -8.00 -10.07
N VAL A 411 0.36 -9.30 -9.78
CA VAL A 411 -0.73 -10.13 -9.26
C VAL A 411 -1.10 -9.63 -7.84
N SER A 412 -2.40 -9.52 -7.55
CA SER A 412 -2.87 -9.09 -6.23
C SER A 412 -2.34 -9.97 -5.09
N GLY A 413 -1.99 -9.36 -3.97
CA GLY A 413 -1.55 -10.04 -2.76
C GLY A 413 -1.48 -9.07 -1.59
N ASP A 414 -1.42 -9.60 -0.38
CA ASP A 414 -1.17 -8.79 0.82
C ASP A 414 0.29 -8.35 0.92
N ALA A 415 0.63 -7.59 1.97
CA ALA A 415 1.96 -7.02 2.14
C ALA A 415 3.05 -8.09 2.21
N LEU A 416 2.79 -9.23 2.84
CA LEU A 416 3.74 -10.33 2.92
C LEU A 416 3.99 -10.95 1.54
N ALA A 417 2.94 -11.22 0.77
CA ALA A 417 3.06 -11.74 -0.59
C ALA A 417 3.86 -10.79 -1.49
N LEU A 418 3.51 -9.49 -1.51
CA LEU A 418 4.22 -8.50 -2.30
C LEU A 418 5.68 -8.35 -1.85
N GLY A 419 5.95 -8.32 -0.54
CA GLY A 419 7.30 -8.23 0.01
C GLY A 419 8.18 -9.42 -0.38
N MET A 420 7.67 -10.65 -0.23
CA MET A 420 8.35 -11.87 -0.69
C MET A 420 8.62 -11.83 -2.19
N ARG A 421 7.64 -11.42 -3.00
CA ARG A 421 7.80 -11.32 -4.46
C ARG A 421 8.87 -10.31 -4.86
N ILE A 422 8.91 -9.15 -4.20
CA ILE A 422 9.94 -8.12 -4.43
C ILE A 422 11.33 -8.68 -4.08
N ILE A 423 11.47 -9.39 -2.96
CA ILE A 423 12.74 -10.01 -2.56
C ILE A 423 13.20 -11.04 -3.60
N VAL A 424 12.28 -11.89 -4.08
CA VAL A 424 12.59 -12.88 -5.12
C VAL A 424 13.00 -12.20 -6.42
N CYS A 425 12.26 -11.17 -6.88
CA CYS A 425 12.63 -10.37 -8.03
C CYS A 425 14.05 -9.79 -7.89
N ASN A 426 14.36 -9.18 -6.75
CA ASN A 426 15.68 -8.60 -6.50
C ASN A 426 16.79 -9.66 -6.58
N HIS A 427 16.57 -10.85 -6.01
CA HIS A 427 17.53 -11.96 -6.04
C HIS A 427 17.86 -12.41 -7.47
N VAL A 428 16.86 -12.47 -8.36
CA VAL A 428 17.06 -12.88 -9.77
C VAL A 428 17.38 -11.71 -10.72
N GLY A 429 17.69 -10.53 -10.17
CA GLY A 429 18.09 -9.36 -10.95
C GLY A 429 16.95 -8.65 -11.69
N ILE A 430 15.73 -8.69 -11.13
CA ILE A 430 14.54 -8.02 -11.68
C ILE A 430 14.11 -6.90 -10.73
N ARG A 431 13.93 -5.70 -11.28
CA ARG A 431 13.36 -4.57 -10.56
C ARG A 431 11.83 -4.56 -10.65
N ASN A 432 11.16 -4.81 -9.53
CA ASN A 432 9.69 -4.84 -9.46
C ASN A 432 9.09 -3.50 -8.95
N ASP A 433 9.05 -2.48 -9.81
CA ASP A 433 8.47 -1.17 -9.46
C ASP A 433 6.94 -1.20 -9.27
N ILE A 434 6.24 -2.17 -9.86
CA ILE A 434 4.78 -2.29 -9.75
C ILE A 434 4.41 -2.64 -8.32
N ASP A 435 4.91 -3.77 -7.82
CA ASP A 435 4.55 -4.25 -6.50
C ASP A 435 5.18 -3.38 -5.41
N MET A 436 6.35 -2.79 -5.64
CA MET A 436 6.93 -1.82 -4.71
C MET A 436 6.01 -0.61 -4.49
N ARG A 437 5.46 -0.02 -5.57
CA ARG A 437 4.51 1.10 -5.45
C ARG A 437 3.22 0.68 -4.74
N THR A 438 2.73 -0.52 -5.00
CA THR A 438 1.52 -1.04 -4.33
C THR A 438 1.78 -1.23 -2.84
N MET A 439 2.86 -1.92 -2.47
CA MET A 439 3.21 -2.22 -1.07
C MET A 439 3.46 -0.95 -0.25
N LEU A 440 4.12 0.08 -0.81
CA LEU A 440 4.35 1.35 -0.11
C LEU A 440 3.05 2.08 0.26
N LYS A 441 1.99 1.93 -0.55
CA LYS A 441 0.68 2.51 -0.24
C LYS A 441 -0.05 1.78 0.90
N MET A 442 0.31 0.52 1.15
CA MET A 442 -0.33 -0.34 2.15
C MET A 442 0.19 -0.11 3.58
N GLN A 443 1.21 0.72 3.78
CA GLN A 443 1.74 0.98 5.12
C GLN A 443 0.70 1.71 5.98
N CYS A 444 0.43 1.19 7.17
CA CYS A 444 -0.54 1.69 8.15
C CYS A 444 -0.03 2.97 8.81
N ALA A 445 -0.91 3.74 9.46
CA ALA A 445 -0.54 4.98 10.15
C ALA A 445 0.53 4.75 11.24
N ASP A 446 0.43 3.65 11.99
CA ASP A 446 1.39 3.24 13.03
C ASP A 446 2.77 2.80 12.50
N GLY A 447 2.95 2.75 11.18
CA GLY A 447 4.19 2.38 10.51
C GLY A 447 4.32 0.91 10.14
N SER A 448 3.42 0.04 10.61
CA SER A 448 3.38 -1.36 10.21
C SER A 448 2.80 -1.55 8.80
N TRP A 449 2.80 -2.79 8.33
CA TRP A 449 1.87 -3.26 7.31
C TRP A 449 0.83 -4.15 7.98
N GLU A 450 -0.38 -4.19 7.41
CA GLU A 450 -1.47 -5.00 7.96
C GLU A 450 -1.09 -6.48 8.12
N MET A 451 -1.79 -7.14 9.03
CA MET A 451 -1.61 -8.57 9.26
C MET A 451 -1.80 -9.34 7.94
N SER A 452 -0.85 -10.22 7.65
CA SER A 452 -0.90 -11.10 6.47
C SER A 452 -1.10 -12.54 6.92
N TRP A 453 -1.91 -13.30 6.18
CA TRP A 453 -2.12 -14.73 6.45
C TRP A 453 -0.95 -15.54 5.91
N VAL A 454 -0.19 -16.16 6.81
CA VAL A 454 1.06 -16.86 6.46
C VAL A 454 0.75 -18.33 6.15
N TYR A 455 -0.01 -18.98 7.03
CA TYR A 455 -0.28 -20.41 6.98
C TYR A 455 -1.78 -20.70 7.01
N ARG A 456 -2.15 -21.88 6.52
CA ARG A 456 -3.46 -22.50 6.71
C ARG A 456 -3.31 -23.87 7.36
N LEU A 457 -4.28 -24.24 8.19
CA LEU A 457 -4.46 -25.58 8.72
C LEU A 457 -5.71 -26.18 8.04
N PRO A 458 -5.56 -26.88 6.90
CA PRO A 458 -6.69 -27.23 6.03
C PRO A 458 -7.74 -28.09 6.74
N SER A 459 -7.33 -29.03 7.58
CA SER A 459 -8.24 -29.93 8.28
C SER A 459 -9.18 -29.23 9.27
N LYS A 460 -8.82 -28.04 9.75
CA LYS A 460 -9.61 -27.25 10.70
C LYS A 460 -10.24 -26.01 10.06
N ASN A 461 -9.93 -25.73 8.79
CA ASN A 461 -10.32 -24.50 8.08
C ASN A 461 -10.00 -23.23 8.91
N ILE A 462 -8.79 -23.16 9.46
CA ILE A 462 -8.26 -22.00 10.20
C ILE A 462 -6.94 -21.55 9.57
N LYS A 463 -6.59 -20.30 9.78
CA LYS A 463 -5.39 -19.65 9.26
C LYS A 463 -4.56 -19.09 10.41
N VAL A 464 -3.29 -18.90 10.14
CA VAL A 464 -2.36 -18.25 11.05
C VAL A 464 -1.77 -17.03 10.36
N GLY A 465 -1.96 -15.87 10.98
CA GLY A 465 -1.51 -14.57 10.47
C GLY A 465 -0.45 -13.95 11.38
N ASN A 466 0.40 -13.09 10.83
CA ASN A 466 1.40 -12.38 11.63
C ASN A 466 1.71 -11.00 11.03
N ARG A 467 1.39 -9.94 11.80
CA ARG A 467 1.61 -8.54 11.41
C ARG A 467 3.08 -8.11 11.52
N GLY A 468 3.78 -8.63 12.53
CA GLY A 468 5.22 -8.40 12.70
C GLY A 468 6.04 -8.93 11.53
N LEU A 469 5.71 -10.13 11.04
CA LEU A 469 6.34 -10.76 9.89
C LEU A 469 6.07 -9.98 8.60
N ALA A 470 4.81 -9.60 8.35
CA ALA A 470 4.46 -8.76 7.19
C ALA A 470 5.28 -7.47 7.18
N THR A 471 5.41 -6.81 8.33
CA THR A 471 6.20 -5.58 8.50
C THR A 471 7.70 -5.83 8.30
N ALA A 472 8.26 -6.88 8.91
CA ALA A 472 9.67 -7.22 8.80
C ALA A 472 10.08 -7.54 7.35
N VAL A 473 9.26 -8.33 6.64
CA VAL A 473 9.50 -8.66 5.23
C VAL A 473 9.34 -7.43 4.34
N ALA A 474 8.35 -6.57 4.58
CA ALA A 474 8.20 -5.32 3.84
C ALA A 474 9.43 -4.41 4.00
N ILE A 475 9.95 -4.25 5.21
CA ILE A 475 11.19 -3.50 5.47
C ILE A 475 12.37 -4.11 4.70
N LYS A 476 12.56 -5.43 4.74
CA LYS A 476 13.64 -6.11 4.01
C LYS A 476 13.51 -5.94 2.50
N ALA A 477 12.30 -6.09 1.95
CA ALA A 477 12.00 -5.90 0.54
C ALA A 477 12.35 -4.47 0.09
N ILE A 478 12.00 -3.48 0.91
CA ILE A 478 12.30 -2.08 0.67
C ILE A 478 13.81 -1.79 0.76
N GLY A 479 14.47 -2.29 1.81
CA GLY A 479 15.90 -2.05 2.07
C GLY A 479 16.82 -2.68 1.03
N THR A 480 16.40 -3.80 0.45
CA THR A 480 17.14 -4.52 -0.60
C THR A 480 16.76 -4.09 -2.02
N PHE A 481 15.80 -3.17 -2.17
CA PHE A 481 15.31 -2.76 -3.48
C PHE A 481 16.42 -2.07 -4.28
N PRO A 482 16.69 -2.49 -5.53
CA PRO A 482 17.76 -1.90 -6.33
C PRO A 482 17.56 -0.39 -6.46
N ARG A 483 18.65 0.37 -6.62
CA ARG A 483 18.54 1.78 -6.99
C ARG A 483 18.19 1.88 -8.47
N LYS A 484 17.42 2.91 -8.87
CA LYS A 484 17.34 3.23 -10.30
C LYS A 484 18.72 3.67 -10.74
N GLU A 485 19.26 3.03 -11.77
CA GLU A 485 20.39 3.59 -12.50
C GLU A 485 19.98 5.01 -12.93
N LYS A 486 20.90 5.98 -12.76
CA LYS A 486 20.62 7.35 -13.19
C LYS A 486 20.33 7.29 -14.69
N GLU A 487 19.07 7.44 -15.09
CA GLU A 487 18.75 7.71 -16.48
C GLU A 487 19.61 8.89 -16.90
N THR A 488 20.53 8.66 -17.83
CA THR A 488 21.22 9.73 -18.57
C THR A 488 20.14 10.71 -19.00
N ARG A 489 20.15 11.90 -18.38
CA ARG A 489 19.13 12.95 -18.49
C ARG A 489 18.46 12.88 -19.86
N ARG A 490 17.25 12.30 -19.94
CA ARG A 490 16.37 12.59 -21.07
C ARG A 490 16.24 14.10 -21.07
N LYS A 491 16.85 14.76 -22.06
CA LYS A 491 16.84 16.22 -22.21
C LYS A 491 15.40 16.64 -22.02
N SER A 492 15.13 17.37 -20.94
CA SER A 492 13.85 18.02 -20.72
C SER A 492 13.51 18.75 -22.01
N ILE A 493 12.36 18.45 -22.59
CA ILE A 493 11.83 19.24 -23.70
C ILE A 493 11.78 20.68 -23.19
N PRO A 494 12.51 21.63 -23.78
CA PRO A 494 12.55 22.98 -23.27
C PRO A 494 11.14 23.58 -23.31
N VAL A 495 10.80 24.36 -22.29
CA VAL A 495 9.56 25.14 -22.20
C VAL A 495 9.40 26.09 -23.42
N SER A 496 10.43 26.28 -24.24
CA SER A 496 10.35 27.01 -25.52
C SER A 496 9.52 26.29 -26.59
N VAL A 497 9.29 24.98 -26.50
CA VAL A 497 8.44 24.25 -27.47
C VAL A 497 6.94 24.50 -27.20
N MET A 498 6.57 24.90 -25.98
CA MET A 498 5.20 25.33 -25.66
C MET A 498 4.86 26.74 -26.18
N LYS A 499 5.84 27.54 -26.60
CA LYS A 499 5.63 28.89 -27.15
C LYS A 499 5.39 28.92 -28.67
N LEU A 500 5.37 27.77 -29.35
CA LEU A 500 5.20 27.68 -30.81
C LEU A 500 3.77 27.40 -31.30
N PHE A 501 2.77 27.32 -30.41
CA PHE A 501 1.36 27.13 -30.78
C PHE A 501 0.53 28.43 -30.74
N PRO A 502 0.90 29.45 -31.52
CA PRO A 502 -0.14 30.27 -32.17
C PRO A 502 -0.05 30.35 -33.70
N GLN A 503 0.88 29.67 -34.37
CA GLN A 503 1.10 29.84 -35.83
C GLN A 503 0.58 28.71 -36.74
N LEU A 504 -0.02 27.65 -36.19
CA LEU A 504 -0.59 26.56 -37.00
C LEU A 504 -2.12 26.63 -37.20
N ARG A 505 -2.77 27.73 -36.81
CA ARG A 505 -4.23 27.92 -37.01
C ARG A 505 -4.63 28.41 -38.41
N SER A 506 -3.69 28.73 -39.29
CA SER A 506 -3.97 29.29 -40.62
C SER A 506 -3.78 28.34 -41.81
N GLN A 507 -3.49 27.04 -41.59
CA GLN A 507 -3.30 26.08 -42.69
C GLN A 507 -4.19 24.82 -42.68
N MET A 508 -5.17 24.72 -41.77
CA MET A 508 -6.15 23.60 -41.76
C MET A 508 -7.56 24.02 -42.19
N LEU A 509 -7.65 24.96 -43.14
CA LEU A 509 -8.93 25.45 -43.68
C LEU A 509 -8.99 25.30 -45.20
N VAL A 510 -8.58 24.14 -45.72
CA VAL A 510 -8.89 23.69 -47.09
C VAL A 510 -8.99 22.17 -47.04
N PHE A 511 -10.01 21.60 -47.70
CA PHE A 511 -10.41 20.18 -47.79
C PHE A 511 -11.52 19.69 -46.83
N LEU A 512 -12.73 20.17 -47.09
CA LEU A 512 -13.95 19.35 -47.09
C LEU A 512 -14.78 19.75 -48.34
N PRO A 513 -15.25 18.81 -49.18
CA PRO A 513 -16.64 18.31 -49.02
C PRO A 513 -16.76 16.80 -49.42
N ILE A 514 -17.73 15.99 -48.96
CA ILE A 514 -19.09 15.66 -49.48
C ILE A 514 -19.38 14.32 -48.73
N ALA A 515 -20.45 14.04 -47.98
CA ALA A 515 -21.83 13.83 -48.41
C ALA A 515 -22.77 13.75 -47.18
N LEU A 516 -23.93 14.40 -47.29
CA LEU A 516 -25.16 14.13 -46.54
C LEU A 516 -26.09 13.30 -47.46
N THR A 517 -26.76 12.27 -46.94
CA THR A 517 -28.22 11.97 -47.15
C THR A 517 -28.65 10.59 -46.58
N PHE A 518 -29.42 10.59 -45.47
CA PHE A 518 -30.67 9.84 -45.10
C PHE A 518 -30.83 8.29 -45.35
N PRO A 519 -31.82 7.55 -44.72
CA PRO A 519 -32.25 7.48 -43.30
C PRO A 519 -32.75 6.09 -42.78
N LEU A 520 -33.14 6.08 -41.49
CA LEU A 520 -34.08 5.26 -40.69
C LEU A 520 -34.70 3.90 -41.17
N THR A 521 -34.85 3.02 -40.15
CA THR A 521 -35.86 1.95 -39.89
C THR A 521 -35.83 0.63 -40.65
N PHE A 522 -35.68 -0.48 -39.90
CA PHE A 522 -36.60 -1.64 -39.95
C PHE A 522 -36.48 -2.53 -38.70
N ILE A 523 -37.65 -2.87 -38.13
CA ILE A 523 -37.90 -3.82 -37.03
C ILE A 523 -38.17 -5.20 -37.67
N ILE A 524 -37.79 -6.31 -37.02
CA ILE A 524 -38.60 -7.53 -36.75
C ILE A 524 -37.71 -8.72 -36.34
N SER A 525 -37.93 -9.14 -35.08
CA SER A 525 -38.01 -10.50 -34.52
C SER A 525 -37.62 -11.71 -35.38
N ARG A 526 -36.79 -12.60 -34.81
CA ARG A 526 -37.13 -14.02 -34.69
C ARG A 526 -36.32 -14.73 -33.59
N HIS A 527 -37.05 -15.23 -32.59
CA HIS A 527 -36.63 -16.27 -31.66
C HIS A 527 -36.78 -17.67 -32.32
N LEU A 528 -36.05 -18.64 -31.73
CA LEU A 528 -36.24 -20.10 -31.71
C LEU A 528 -35.46 -20.95 -32.74
N GLN A 529 -34.50 -21.71 -32.16
CA GLN A 529 -34.50 -23.18 -32.03
C GLN A 529 -33.43 -23.99 -32.79
N LEU A 530 -32.65 -24.71 -31.97
CA LEU A 530 -32.20 -26.12 -32.06
C LEU A 530 -30.68 -26.37 -32.11
N PHE A 531 -30.29 -27.20 -31.13
CA PHE A 531 -29.00 -27.81 -30.77
C PHE A 531 -27.98 -26.99 -29.99
#